data_AF-A0A077HMV1-F1
#
_entry.id   AF-A0A077HMV1-F1
#
_cell.length_a   1.000
_cell.length_b   1.000
_cell.length_c   1.000
_cell.angle_alpha   90.00
_cell.angle_beta   90.00
_cell.angle_gamma   90.00
#
_symmetry.space_group_name_H-M   'P 1'
#
loop_
_entity.id
_entity.type
_entity.pdbx_description
1 polymer ?
#
loop_
_entity_poly.entity_id
_entity_poly.type
_entity_poly.pdbx_seq_one_letter_code
_entity_poly.pdbx_strand_id
1 'polypeptide(L)'
;MRLYTIGYSKKTAEEFFDILRDNGVTQVVDIRRHNSNQLAGFTKQSDLPWFLDTIAGIGYSHELALAPSEDLMRAYRKEGLPFDQFATKLRAEFDEREMPKLIDGSALLCSEPDPAVCHRSVAAEYLAEKGDFEVVHL
;
A
#
# COMPACT_ATOMS: atom_id res chain seq x y z
N MET A 1 15.65 7.52 3.21
CA MET A 1 14.93 6.39 3.85
C MET A 1 14.42 5.46 2.76
N ARG A 2 14.25 4.16 3.00
CA ARG A 2 13.61 3.25 2.04
C ARG A 2 12.10 3.19 2.26
N LEU A 3 11.35 3.34 1.17
CA LEU A 3 9.91 3.12 1.12
C LEU A 3 9.62 1.98 0.15
N TYR A 4 9.12 0.88 0.69
CA TYR A 4 8.73 -0.26 -0.13
C TYR A 4 7.26 -0.16 -0.54
N THR A 5 6.89 -0.89 -1.59
CA THR A 5 5.49 -1.11 -1.94
C THR A 5 5.26 -2.58 -2.21
N ILE A 6 4.12 -3.14 -1.80
CA ILE A 6 3.83 -4.56 -2.02
C ILE A 6 2.36 -4.78 -2.35
N GLY A 7 2.12 -5.76 -3.21
CA GLY A 7 0.78 -6.24 -3.57
C GLY A 7 0.58 -7.67 -3.08
N TYR A 8 -0.50 -7.95 -2.36
CA TYR A 8 -0.70 -9.30 -1.83
C TYR A 8 -1.29 -10.29 -2.85
N SER A 9 -1.97 -9.84 -3.89
CA SER A 9 -2.63 -10.78 -4.80
C SER A 9 -1.60 -11.54 -5.64
N LYS A 10 -1.94 -12.79 -5.99
CA LYS A 10 -1.03 -13.75 -6.65
C LYS A 10 0.22 -14.10 -5.84
N LYS A 11 0.19 -13.90 -4.52
CA LYS A 11 1.21 -14.38 -3.58
C LYS A 11 0.56 -15.29 -2.54
N THR A 12 1.26 -16.35 -2.17
CA THR A 12 0.98 -17.12 -0.97
C THR A 12 1.36 -16.31 0.28
N ALA A 13 0.94 -16.78 1.45
CA ALA A 13 1.35 -16.16 2.71
C ALA A 13 2.87 -16.24 2.90
N GLU A 14 3.46 -17.41 2.64
CA GLU A 14 4.91 -17.64 2.73
C GLU A 14 5.69 -16.64 1.85
N GLU A 15 5.38 -16.56 0.56
CA GLU A 15 6.02 -15.60 -0.35
C GLU A 15 5.85 -14.15 0.13
N PHE A 16 4.66 -13.79 0.61
CA PHE A 16 4.40 -12.43 1.10
C PHE A 16 5.28 -12.08 2.30
N PHE A 17 5.35 -12.94 3.32
CA PHE A 17 6.16 -12.68 4.52
C PHE A 17 7.67 -12.79 4.25
N ASP A 18 8.08 -13.71 3.37
CA ASP A 18 9.49 -13.85 2.97
C ASP A 18 9.98 -12.59 2.25
N ILE A 19 9.21 -12.07 1.29
CA ILE A 19 9.54 -10.82 0.58
C ILE A 19 9.73 -9.66 1.57
N LEU A 20 8.84 -9.51 2.56
CA LEU A 20 8.93 -8.45 3.56
C LEU A 20 10.19 -8.58 4.41
N ARG A 21 10.47 -9.79 4.92
CA ARG A 21 11.62 -10.08 5.78
C ARG A 21 12.93 -9.89 5.02
N ASP A 22 13.03 -10.43 3.82
CA ASP A 22 14.28 -10.45 3.04
C ASP A 22 14.67 -9.03 2.57
N ASN A 23 13.72 -8.11 2.48
CA ASN A 23 13.96 -6.69 2.20
C ASN A 23 14.12 -5.83 3.47
N GLY A 24 14.03 -6.42 4.66
CA GLY A 24 14.14 -5.70 5.93
C GLY A 24 13.01 -4.69 6.15
N VAL A 25 11.79 -5.01 5.71
CA VAL A 25 10.60 -4.19 6.02
C VAL A 25 10.39 -4.19 7.54
N THR A 26 10.16 -3.01 8.11
CA THR A 26 9.97 -2.82 9.56
C THR A 26 8.51 -2.50 9.91
N GLN A 27 7.76 -1.98 8.95
CA GLN A 27 6.35 -1.62 9.11
C GLN A 27 5.58 -1.85 7.81
N VAL A 28 4.40 -2.46 7.89
CA VAL A 28 3.42 -2.45 6.80
C VAL A 28 2.40 -1.34 7.04
N VAL A 29 2.22 -0.50 6.02
CA VAL A 29 1.23 0.56 5.96
C VAL A 29 0.14 0.09 5.00
N ASP A 30 -0.98 -0.35 5.56
CA ASP A 30 -2.14 -0.75 4.77
C ASP A 30 -2.80 0.51 4.20
N ILE A 31 -2.81 0.64 2.88
CA ILE A 31 -3.46 1.75 2.17
C ILE A 31 -4.72 1.28 1.42
N ARG A 32 -5.20 0.07 1.74
CA ARG A 32 -6.47 -0.44 1.20
C ARG A 32 -7.62 0.25 1.92
N ARG A 33 -8.51 0.88 1.15
CA ARG A 33 -9.75 1.44 1.70
C ARG A 33 -10.65 0.37 2.31
N HIS A 34 -10.72 -0.80 1.67
CA HIS A 34 -11.42 -1.97 2.19
C HIS A 34 -10.45 -3.13 2.38
N ASN A 35 -10.15 -3.47 3.63
CA ASN A 35 -9.19 -4.52 4.03
C ASN A 35 -9.83 -5.69 4.80
N SER A 36 -11.16 -5.74 4.86
CA SER A 36 -11.93 -6.81 5.51
C SER A 36 -12.27 -7.98 4.57
N ASN A 37 -11.98 -7.85 3.27
CA ASN A 37 -12.43 -8.81 2.26
C ASN A 37 -11.63 -10.12 2.27
N GLN A 38 -12.30 -11.26 2.07
CA GLN A 38 -11.73 -12.61 2.28
C GLN A 38 -10.79 -13.12 1.18
N LEU A 39 -10.49 -12.32 0.16
CA LEU A 39 -9.74 -12.78 -1.03
C LEU A 39 -8.31 -13.27 -0.71
N ALA A 40 -7.73 -12.83 0.41
CA ALA A 40 -6.53 -13.41 0.99
C ALA A 40 -6.61 -13.32 2.52
N GLY A 41 -7.01 -14.44 3.17
CA GLY A 41 -7.26 -14.48 4.62
C GLY A 41 -6.10 -13.99 5.47
N PHE A 42 -4.86 -14.29 5.09
CA PHE A 42 -3.66 -13.82 5.80
C PHE A 42 -3.46 -12.29 5.76
N THR A 43 -4.15 -11.59 4.85
CA THR A 43 -4.14 -10.13 4.75
C THR A 43 -5.41 -9.48 5.29
N LYS A 44 -6.30 -10.23 5.93
CA LYS A 44 -7.50 -9.68 6.54
C LYS A 44 -7.10 -8.77 7.70
N GLN A 45 -7.77 -7.63 7.83
CA GLN A 45 -7.49 -6.64 8.88
C GLN A 45 -7.37 -7.24 10.30
N SER A 46 -8.18 -8.24 10.64
CA SER A 46 -8.14 -8.88 11.97
C SER A 46 -6.89 -9.72 12.22
N ASP A 47 -6.27 -10.26 11.16
CA ASP A 47 -5.28 -11.32 11.27
C ASP A 47 -3.89 -10.82 10.85
N LEU A 48 -3.84 -9.91 9.87
CA LEU A 48 -2.62 -9.35 9.30
C LEU A 48 -1.68 -8.73 10.35
N PRO A 49 -2.14 -7.88 11.30
CA PRO A 49 -1.25 -7.31 12.31
C PRO A 49 -0.59 -8.39 13.18
N TRP A 50 -1.35 -9.44 13.54
CA TRP A 50 -0.83 -10.55 14.34
C TRP A 50 0.19 -11.39 13.57
N PHE A 51 -0.07 -11.68 12.29
CA PHE A 51 0.87 -12.43 11.46
C PHE A 51 2.17 -11.65 11.20
N LEU A 52 2.07 -10.34 10.94
CA LEU A 52 3.25 -9.48 10.74
C LEU A 52 4.17 -9.48 11.96
N ASP A 53 3.59 -9.31 13.15
CA ASP A 53 4.33 -9.36 14.41
C ASP A 53 4.93 -10.74 14.66
N THR A 54 4.10 -11.79 14.57
CA THR A 54 4.51 -13.16 14.94
C THR A 54 5.52 -13.78 13.97
N ILE A 55 5.39 -13.54 12.67
CA ILE A 55 6.21 -14.18 11.63
C ILE A 55 7.47 -13.36 11.33
N ALA A 56 7.36 -12.04 11.33
CA ALA A 56 8.41 -11.16 10.81
C ALA A 56 8.82 -10.04 11.78
N GLY A 57 8.15 -9.88 12.93
CA GLY A 57 8.41 -8.78 13.86
C GLY A 57 8.11 -7.41 13.25
N ILE A 58 7.12 -7.34 12.35
CA ILE A 58 6.80 -6.14 11.56
C ILE A 58 5.63 -5.40 12.17
N GLY A 59 5.76 -4.08 12.32
CA GLY A 59 4.68 -3.21 12.77
C GLY A 59 3.57 -3.05 11.72
N TYR A 60 2.37 -2.68 12.16
CA TYR A 60 1.23 -2.47 11.27
C TYR A 60 0.55 -1.12 11.53
N SER A 61 0.13 -0.45 10.45
CA SER A 61 -0.74 0.74 10.49
C SER A 61 -1.73 0.69 9.33
N HIS A 62 -2.89 1.32 9.49
CA HIS A 62 -3.91 1.43 8.44
C HIS A 62 -4.16 2.91 8.14
N GLU A 63 -3.70 3.37 6.98
CA GLU A 63 -3.61 4.79 6.65
C GLU A 63 -4.51 5.16 5.47
N LEU A 64 -5.76 5.50 5.76
CA LEU A 64 -6.74 5.89 4.74
C LEU A 64 -6.42 7.21 4.04
N ALA A 65 -5.54 8.04 4.62
CA ALA A 65 -5.05 9.25 3.98
C ALA A 65 -4.34 8.95 2.64
N LEU A 66 -3.67 7.79 2.56
CA LEU A 66 -2.98 7.29 1.36
C LEU A 66 -3.87 6.39 0.48
N ALA A 67 -5.12 6.14 0.89
CA ALA A 67 -6.08 5.35 0.12
C ALA A 67 -6.90 6.27 -0.82
N PRO A 68 -7.08 5.92 -2.10
CA PRO A 68 -7.95 6.70 -2.99
C PRO A 68 -9.40 6.72 -2.45
N SER A 69 -10.15 7.78 -2.73
CA SER A 69 -11.58 7.84 -2.35
C SER A 69 -12.40 6.72 -3.02
N GLU A 70 -13.58 6.42 -2.44
CA GLU A 70 -14.47 5.41 -3.05
C GLU A 70 -14.94 5.83 -4.45
N ASP A 71 -15.24 7.12 -4.63
CA ASP A 71 -15.66 7.67 -5.92
C ASP A 71 -14.55 7.55 -6.96
N LEU A 72 -13.31 7.91 -6.59
CA LEU A 72 -12.17 7.81 -7.49
C LEU A 72 -11.85 6.35 -7.84
N MET A 73 -11.89 5.44 -6.87
CA MET A 73 -11.73 4.00 -7.13
C MET A 73 -12.83 3.44 -8.03
N ARG A 74 -14.07 3.90 -7.86
CA ARG A 74 -15.19 3.50 -8.72
C ARG A 74 -14.98 3.98 -10.14
N ALA A 75 -14.61 5.25 -10.31
CA ALA A 75 -14.32 5.83 -11.62
C ALA A 75 -13.22 5.04 -12.34
N TYR A 76 -12.15 4.69 -11.63
CA TYR A 76 -11.05 3.88 -12.17
C TYR A 76 -11.47 2.46 -12.55
N ARG A 77 -12.11 1.72 -11.63
CA ARG A 77 -12.37 0.29 -11.83
C ARG A 77 -13.62 -0.03 -12.62
N LYS A 78 -14.65 0.82 -12.55
CA LYS A 78 -15.99 0.54 -13.12
C LYS A 78 -16.35 1.44 -14.29
N GLU A 79 -15.81 2.67 -14.31
CA GLU A 79 -16.19 3.68 -15.31
C GLU A 79 -15.09 3.89 -16.38
N GLY A 80 -13.96 3.18 -16.25
CA GLY A 80 -12.89 3.16 -17.25
C GLY A 80 -12.03 4.42 -17.26
N LEU A 81 -11.92 5.13 -16.14
CA LEU A 81 -11.00 6.26 -16.01
C LEU A 81 -9.56 5.81 -16.33
N PRO A 82 -8.84 6.47 -17.25
CA PRO A 82 -7.44 6.15 -17.54
C PRO A 82 -6.53 6.32 -16.31
N PHE A 83 -5.47 5.51 -16.22
CA PHE A 83 -4.58 5.50 -15.05
C PHE A 83 -3.86 6.84 -14.81
N ASP A 84 -3.46 7.54 -15.86
CA ASP A 84 -2.84 8.87 -15.79
C ASP A 84 -3.79 9.91 -15.16
N GLN A 85 -5.07 9.87 -15.55
CA GLN A 85 -6.10 10.73 -14.96
C GLN A 85 -6.42 10.33 -13.52
N PHE A 86 -6.47 9.02 -13.24
CA PHE A 86 -6.62 8.49 -11.88
C PHE A 86 -5.48 8.97 -10.97
N ALA A 87 -4.23 8.83 -11.42
CA ALA A 87 -3.05 9.26 -10.67
C ALA A 87 -3.08 10.76 -10.39
N THR A 88 -3.41 11.58 -11.40
CA THR A 88 -3.54 13.03 -11.24
C THR A 88 -4.59 13.41 -10.20
N LYS A 89 -5.79 12.80 -10.26
CA LYS A 89 -6.87 13.04 -9.30
C LYS A 89 -6.51 12.55 -7.90
N LEU A 90 -5.84 11.40 -7.79
CA LEU A 90 -5.42 10.84 -6.51
C LEU A 90 -4.39 11.74 -5.81
N ARG A 91 -3.45 12.31 -6.56
CA ARG A 91 -2.49 13.28 -6.02
C ARG A 91 -3.17 14.53 -5.50
N ALA A 92 -4.18 15.04 -6.22
CA ALA A 92 -4.98 16.16 -5.74
C ALA A 92 -5.72 15.81 -4.43
N GLU A 93 -6.25 14.59 -4.29
CA GLU A 93 -6.82 14.14 -3.02
C GLU A 93 -5.78 14.09 -1.88
N PHE A 94 -4.53 13.75 -2.18
CA PHE A 94 -3.47 13.74 -1.18
C PHE A 94 -3.04 15.15 -0.74
N ASP A 95 -3.12 16.14 -1.62
CA ASP A 95 -2.79 17.52 -1.28
C ASP A 95 -3.79 18.13 -0.27
N GLU A 96 -5.01 17.60 -0.21
CA GLU A 96 -6.06 18.01 0.73
C GLU A 96 -6.00 17.26 2.07
N ARG A 97 -5.06 16.34 2.26
CA ARG A 97 -4.98 15.45 3.42
C ARG A 97 -3.68 15.63 4.20
N GLU A 98 -3.76 15.43 5.51
CA GLU A 98 -2.55 15.29 6.32
C GLU A 98 -1.92 13.91 6.07
N MET A 99 -0.67 13.90 5.63
CA MET A 99 0.05 12.66 5.32
C MET A 99 0.59 12.01 6.60
N PRO A 100 0.49 10.68 6.72
CA PRO A 100 1.06 9.97 7.85
C PRO A 100 2.59 10.07 7.83
N LYS A 101 3.20 10.07 9.01
CA LYS A 101 4.66 9.99 9.14
C LYS A 101 5.09 8.54 8.97
N LEU A 102 5.85 8.28 7.91
CA LEU A 102 6.45 6.97 7.68
C LEU A 102 7.83 6.86 8.34
N ILE A 103 8.22 5.65 8.67
CA ILE A 103 9.54 5.32 9.20
C ILE A 103 10.38 4.61 8.12
N ASP A 104 11.67 4.44 8.39
CA ASP A 104 12.56 3.78 7.45
C ASP A 104 12.19 2.29 7.35
N GLY A 105 12.04 1.80 6.13
CA GLY A 105 11.62 0.43 5.87
C GLY A 105 10.11 0.21 5.94
N SER A 106 9.28 1.26 5.89
CA SER A 106 7.83 1.10 5.70
C SER A 106 7.50 0.51 4.32
N ALA A 107 6.46 -0.33 4.24
CA ALA A 107 5.94 -0.91 3.01
C ALA A 107 4.47 -0.57 2.80
N LEU A 108 4.13 0.08 1.68
CA LEU A 108 2.76 0.38 1.30
C LEU A 108 2.07 -0.86 0.73
N LEU A 109 1.02 -1.35 1.40
CA LEU A 109 0.27 -2.54 1.00
C LEU A 109 -0.97 -2.19 0.16
N CYS A 110 -1.04 -2.70 -1.08
CA CYS A 110 -2.26 -2.74 -1.89
C CYS A 110 -2.67 -4.17 -2.28
N SER A 111 -3.81 -4.32 -2.96
CA SER A 111 -4.25 -5.64 -3.46
C SER A 111 -3.58 -6.03 -4.78
N GLU A 112 -3.36 -5.08 -5.68
CA GLU A 112 -2.93 -5.33 -7.07
C GLU A 112 -1.50 -5.92 -7.13
N PRO A 113 -1.20 -6.98 -7.90
CA PRO A 113 0.16 -7.45 -8.09
C PRO A 113 1.06 -6.41 -8.79
N ASP A 114 0.57 -5.82 -9.88
CA ASP A 114 1.35 -4.92 -10.73
C ASP A 114 1.41 -3.48 -10.16
N PRO A 115 2.61 -2.98 -9.78
CA PRO A 115 2.74 -1.61 -9.31
C PRO A 115 2.46 -0.58 -10.43
N ALA A 116 2.68 -0.89 -11.71
CA ALA A 116 2.60 0.10 -12.79
C ALA A 116 1.21 0.74 -12.96
N VAL A 117 0.18 0.08 -12.43
CA VAL A 117 -1.23 0.52 -12.53
C VAL A 117 -1.96 0.46 -11.17
N CYS A 118 -1.22 0.42 -10.05
CA CYS A 118 -1.79 0.48 -8.68
C CYS A 118 -1.64 1.88 -8.06
N HIS A 119 -2.60 2.24 -7.23
CA HIS A 119 -2.55 3.44 -6.39
C HIS A 119 -1.34 3.49 -5.45
N ARG A 120 -0.75 2.34 -5.07
CA ARG A 120 0.43 2.31 -4.20
C ARG A 120 1.64 3.01 -4.81
N SER A 121 1.77 2.99 -6.13
CA SER A 121 2.88 3.65 -6.83
C SER A 121 2.68 5.16 -6.82
N VAL A 122 1.45 5.61 -7.08
CA VAL A 122 1.08 7.03 -6.97
C VAL A 122 1.33 7.56 -5.55
N ALA A 123 0.95 6.79 -4.51
CA ALA A 123 1.19 7.14 -3.12
C ALA A 123 2.69 7.18 -2.79
N ALA A 124 3.46 6.18 -3.22
CA ALA A 124 4.90 6.10 -2.97
C ALA A 124 5.67 7.25 -3.63
N GLU A 125 5.38 7.54 -4.90
CA GLU A 125 5.97 8.65 -5.65
C GLU A 125 5.62 10.00 -4.99
N TYR A 126 4.36 10.20 -4.64
CA TYR A 126 3.93 11.43 -3.97
C TYR A 126 4.64 11.65 -2.62
N LEU A 127 4.82 10.59 -1.83
CA LEU A 127 5.56 10.65 -0.57
C LEU A 127 7.05 10.91 -0.79
N ALA A 128 7.65 10.29 -1.81
CA ALA A 128 9.05 10.48 -2.15
C ALA A 128 9.36 11.90 -2.63
N GLU A 129 8.43 12.58 -3.29
CA GLU A 129 8.59 13.99 -3.67
C GLU A 129 8.51 14.96 -2.48
N LYS A 130 7.75 14.60 -1.44
CA LYS A 130 7.56 15.43 -0.24
C LYS A 130 8.51 15.08 0.90
N GLY A 131 9.33 14.04 0.75
CA GLY A 131 10.26 13.54 1.75
C GLY A 131 11.57 13.09 1.11
N ASP A 132 12.35 12.32 1.86
CA ASP A 132 13.60 11.72 1.37
C ASP A 132 13.46 10.20 1.37
N PHE A 133 12.67 9.70 0.41
CA PHE A 133 12.41 8.27 0.23
C PHE A 133 12.96 7.75 -1.09
N GLU A 134 13.69 6.65 -1.04
CA GLU A 134 13.99 5.79 -2.17
C GLU A 134 12.88 4.75 -2.28
N VAL A 135 12.12 4.78 -3.39
CA VAL A 135 10.99 3.88 -3.62
C VAL A 135 11.45 2.57 -4.24
N VAL A 136 11.03 1.44 -3.64
CA VAL A 136 11.31 0.09 -4.14
C VAL A 136 10.01 -0.72 -4.24
N HIS A 137 9.68 -1.22 -5.42
CA HIS A 137 8.50 -2.06 -5.63
C HIS A 137 8.85 -3.54 -5.47
N LEU A 138 8.10 -4.23 -4.58
CA LEU A 138 8.23 -5.65 -4.23
C LEU A 138 7.12 -6.53 -4.83
#